data_AF-A0A966JD39-F1
#
_entry.id   AF-A0A966JD39-F1
#
_cell.length_a   1.000
_cell.length_b   1.000
_cell.length_c   1.000
_cell.angle_alpha   90.00
_cell.angle_beta   90.00
_cell.angle_gamma   90.00
#
_symmetry.space_group_name_H-M   'P 1'
#
loop_
_entity.id
_entity.type
_entity.pdbx_description
1 polymer ?
#
loop_
_entity_poly.entity_id
_entity_poly.type
_entity_poly.pdbx_seq_one_letter_code
_entity_poly.pdbx_strand_id
1 'polypeptide(L)'
;MRRLLALFLALFLSISTDSALALHKVEKRSAVAALASPGLLVMDQGEKRVLAENKPDSLRIPASVLKLLTAVVAIQNLGADTRFTTSVMKMAKEDEILIRGSKDPFLTTSRAIADKYGHKNLLSLLNKGNPNNLKRIKIFYEGLYPKDVYNLSVAMKNKKVKAKFIEVSSGQADEIGKDEIASITSAPLSKMIEHLTLWSDNLVADRLADAAARKAGN
;
A
#
# COMPACT_ATOMS: atom_id res chain seq x y z
N MET A 1 -46.87 7.81 51.12
CA MET A 1 -46.94 6.83 50.00
C MET A 1 -46.34 7.33 48.69
N ARG A 2 -46.54 8.59 48.26
CA ARG A 2 -45.95 9.12 47.00
C ARG A 2 -44.41 9.18 46.94
N ARG A 3 -43.71 9.41 48.06
CA ARG A 3 -42.23 9.44 48.11
C ARG A 3 -41.56 8.05 48.08
N LEU A 4 -42.25 7.02 48.58
CA LEU A 4 -41.76 5.63 48.54
C LEU A 4 -41.90 5.02 47.14
N LEU A 5 -42.97 5.39 46.43
CA LEU A 5 -43.22 4.97 45.05
C LEU A 5 -42.22 5.60 44.06
N ALA A 6 -41.78 6.84 44.33
CA ALA A 6 -40.77 7.52 43.52
C ALA A 6 -39.35 6.92 43.70
N LEU A 7 -39.02 6.42 44.89
CA LEU A 7 -37.75 5.70 45.11
C LEU A 7 -37.73 4.32 44.42
N PHE A 8 -38.87 3.63 44.39
CA PHE A 8 -38.98 2.36 43.66
C PHE A 8 -38.89 2.56 42.15
N LEU A 9 -39.47 3.64 41.60
CA LEU A 9 -39.40 3.92 40.16
C LEU A 9 -38.01 4.38 39.69
N ALA A 10 -37.25 5.08 40.55
CA ALA A 10 -35.87 5.48 40.26
C ALA A 10 -34.87 4.30 40.31
N LEU A 11 -35.19 3.22 41.03
CA LEU A 11 -34.37 2.01 41.10
C LEU A 11 -34.56 1.08 39.88
N PHE A 12 -35.70 1.21 39.18
CA PHE A 12 -35.99 0.41 37.99
C PHE A 12 -35.52 1.03 36.67
N LEU A 13 -35.19 2.32 36.63
CA LEU A 13 -34.70 2.99 35.41
C LEU A 13 -33.17 2.90 35.19
N SER A 14 -32.41 2.30 36.11
CA SER A 14 -30.95 2.13 36.00
C SER A 14 -30.52 0.75 35.48
N ILE A 15 -31.45 -0.10 35.05
CA ILE A 15 -31.15 -1.43 34.47
C ILE A 15 -31.68 -1.48 33.04
N SER A 16 -31.03 -0.74 32.14
CA SER A 16 -31.13 -0.99 30.70
C SER A 16 -29.78 -1.55 30.23
N THR A 17 -29.48 -2.80 30.58
CA THR A 17 -28.29 -3.51 30.12
C THR A 17 -28.59 -4.29 28.83
N ASP A 18 -28.88 -3.60 27.73
CA ASP A 18 -29.06 -4.26 26.42
C ASP A 18 -27.75 -4.84 25.85
N SER A 19 -26.59 -4.47 26.41
CA SER A 19 -25.28 -4.96 25.99
C SER A 19 -25.03 -6.46 26.29
N ALA A 20 -25.72 -7.04 27.28
CA ALA A 20 -25.47 -8.41 27.72
C ALA A 20 -26.00 -9.49 26.74
N LEU A 21 -27.12 -9.23 26.07
CA LEU A 21 -27.74 -10.17 25.14
C LEU A 21 -26.97 -10.34 23.82
N ALA A 22 -26.30 -9.29 23.36
CA ALA A 22 -25.49 -9.34 22.15
C ALA A 22 -24.19 -10.14 22.36
N LEU A 23 -23.54 -9.99 23.51
CA LEU A 23 -22.28 -10.66 23.84
C LEU A 23 -22.44 -12.17 23.95
N HIS A 24 -23.48 -12.63 24.66
CA HIS A 24 -23.80 -14.06 24.80
C HIS A 24 -24.05 -14.75 23.44
N LYS A 25 -24.60 -14.03 22.45
CA LYS A 25 -24.75 -14.55 21.08
C LYS A 25 -23.42 -14.69 20.35
N VAL A 26 -22.47 -13.78 20.57
CA VAL A 26 -21.13 -13.83 19.97
C VAL A 26 -20.32 -14.98 20.53
N GLU A 27 -20.31 -15.16 21.86
CA GLU A 27 -19.63 -16.29 22.52
C GLU A 27 -20.20 -17.64 22.08
N LYS A 28 -21.53 -17.78 22.04
CA LYS A 28 -22.17 -19.00 21.55
C LYS A 28 -21.82 -19.30 20.08
N ARG A 29 -21.73 -18.25 19.24
CA ARG A 29 -21.38 -18.40 17.83
C ARG A 29 -19.89 -18.73 17.62
N SER A 30 -18.98 -18.18 18.43
CA SER A 30 -17.55 -18.46 18.30
C SER A 30 -17.19 -19.91 18.67
N ALA A 31 -18.00 -20.56 19.50
CA ALA A 31 -17.82 -21.94 19.93
C ALA A 31 -18.33 -23.01 18.95
N VAL A 32 -18.97 -22.63 17.83
CA VAL A 32 -19.51 -23.64 16.89
C VAL A 32 -18.39 -24.38 16.15
N ALA A 33 -18.53 -25.70 16.02
CA ALA A 33 -17.52 -26.57 15.41
C ALA A 33 -17.12 -26.12 13.98
N ALA A 34 -18.06 -25.55 13.23
CA ALA A 34 -17.84 -25.05 11.87
C ALA A 34 -16.79 -23.91 11.76
N LEU A 35 -16.53 -23.17 12.85
CA LEU A 35 -15.53 -22.09 12.86
C LEU A 35 -14.12 -22.57 13.26
N ALA A 36 -13.95 -23.86 13.57
CA ALA A 36 -12.66 -24.47 13.88
C ALA A 36 -11.82 -23.70 14.94
N SER A 37 -12.46 -23.27 16.05
CA SER A 37 -11.82 -22.50 17.13
C SER A 37 -11.22 -21.16 16.65
N PRO A 38 -12.07 -20.21 16.21
CA PRO A 38 -11.63 -18.93 15.65
C PRO A 38 -10.98 -18.06 16.73
N GLY A 39 -10.04 -17.20 16.36
CA GLY A 39 -9.57 -16.15 17.27
C GLY A 39 -10.69 -15.12 17.48
N LEU A 40 -10.94 -14.73 18.73
CA LEU A 40 -11.94 -13.72 19.09
C LEU A 40 -11.33 -12.76 20.11
N LEU A 41 -11.54 -11.47 19.89
CA LEU A 41 -11.27 -10.41 20.86
C LEU A 41 -12.36 -9.35 20.69
N VAL A 42 -13.20 -9.19 21.71
CA VAL A 42 -14.24 -8.16 21.79
C VAL A 42 -13.83 -7.21 22.90
N MET A 43 -13.72 -5.92 22.58
CA MET A 43 -13.29 -4.91 23.54
C MET A 43 -14.28 -3.75 23.56
N ASP A 44 -14.50 -3.19 24.74
CA ASP A 44 -15.11 -1.88 24.88
C ASP A 44 -14.10 -0.81 24.47
N GLN A 45 -14.47 0.06 23.53
CA GLN A 45 -13.54 1.07 22.99
C GLN A 45 -13.25 2.20 23.98
N GLY A 46 -14.20 2.54 24.87
CA GLY A 46 -14.06 3.63 25.83
C GLY A 46 -13.25 3.22 27.05
N GLU A 47 -13.64 2.11 27.67
CA GLU A 47 -12.98 1.53 28.86
C GLU A 47 -11.73 0.74 28.51
N LYS A 48 -11.51 0.42 27.22
CA LYS A 48 -10.45 -0.50 26.74
C LYS A 48 -10.48 -1.87 27.42
N ARG A 49 -11.66 -2.29 27.90
CA ARG A 49 -11.86 -3.53 28.64
C ARG A 49 -12.23 -4.66 27.68
N VAL A 50 -11.63 -5.84 27.88
CA VAL A 50 -12.03 -7.05 27.15
C VAL A 50 -13.39 -7.52 27.64
N LEU A 51 -14.31 -7.75 26.70
CA LEU A 51 -15.68 -8.22 26.94
C LEU A 51 -15.80 -9.71 26.70
N ALA A 52 -15.14 -10.24 25.68
CA ALA A 52 -15.07 -11.67 25.37
C ALA A 52 -13.84 -11.97 24.52
N GLU A 53 -13.26 -13.16 24.68
CA GLU A 53 -12.09 -13.58 23.92
C GLU A 53 -12.07 -15.10 23.70
N ASN A 54 -11.34 -15.55 22.69
CA ASN A 54 -11.04 -16.97 22.47
C ASN A 54 -9.61 -17.12 21.98
N LYS A 55 -8.75 -17.63 22.87
CA LYS A 55 -7.31 -17.85 22.62
C LYS A 55 -6.66 -16.62 21.97
N PRO A 56 -6.74 -15.43 22.60
CA PRO A 56 -6.28 -14.17 22.01
C PRO A 56 -4.79 -14.19 21.67
N ASP A 57 -3.98 -14.89 22.46
CA ASP A 57 -2.51 -14.97 22.29
C ASP A 57 -2.05 -16.19 21.47
N SER A 58 -2.97 -16.98 20.93
CA SER A 58 -2.61 -18.14 20.10
C SER A 58 -2.15 -17.68 18.72
N LEU A 59 -0.92 -18.07 18.35
CA LEU A 59 -0.38 -17.80 17.01
C LEU A 59 -1.26 -18.44 15.92
N ARG A 60 -1.53 -17.66 14.87
CA ARG A 60 -2.34 -18.07 13.73
C ARG A 60 -1.66 -17.63 12.45
N ILE A 61 -1.86 -18.40 11.38
CA ILE A 61 -1.43 -18.01 10.04
C ILE A 61 -2.33 -16.83 9.62
N PRO A 62 -1.78 -15.62 9.44
CA PRO A 62 -2.61 -14.43 9.20
C PRO A 62 -3.16 -14.37 7.77
N ALA A 63 -2.59 -15.13 6.82
CA ALA A 63 -2.89 -14.98 5.40
C ALA A 63 -2.87 -13.49 5.00
N SER A 64 -3.87 -13.03 4.23
CA SER A 64 -3.91 -11.63 3.78
C SER A 64 -4.30 -10.61 4.84
N VAL A 65 -4.72 -10.99 6.06
CA VAL A 65 -4.92 -9.99 7.13
C VAL A 65 -3.60 -9.37 7.58
N LEU A 66 -2.46 -10.00 7.28
CA LEU A 66 -1.12 -9.43 7.49
C LEU A 66 -0.94 -8.08 6.79
N LYS A 67 -1.64 -7.82 5.69
CA LYS A 67 -1.59 -6.55 4.97
C LYS A 67 -2.11 -5.36 5.78
N LEU A 68 -2.93 -5.60 6.81
CA LEU A 68 -3.33 -4.55 7.75
C LEU A 68 -2.13 -4.07 8.57
N LEU A 69 -1.24 -4.97 8.99
CA LEU A 69 0.01 -4.60 9.65
C LEU A 69 0.91 -3.80 8.70
N THR A 70 1.07 -4.26 7.45
CA THR A 70 1.79 -3.50 6.41
C THR A 70 1.23 -2.09 6.24
N ALA A 71 -0.10 -1.95 6.19
CA ALA A 71 -0.75 -0.65 6.05
C ALA A 71 -0.45 0.28 7.23
N VAL A 72 -0.56 -0.22 8.47
CA VAL A 72 -0.26 0.56 9.68
C VAL A 72 1.21 0.99 9.69
N VAL A 73 2.14 0.07 9.45
CA VAL A 73 3.57 0.35 9.44
C VAL A 73 3.93 1.35 8.33
N ALA A 74 3.33 1.23 7.15
CA ALA A 74 3.53 2.18 6.05
C ALA A 74 3.03 3.58 6.41
N ILE A 75 1.82 3.70 6.95
CA ILE A 75 1.27 5.00 7.38
C ILE A 75 2.13 5.62 8.49
N GLN A 76 2.55 4.84 9.49
CA GLN A 76 3.34 5.34 10.61
C GLN A 76 4.70 5.87 10.19
N ASN A 77 5.39 5.19 9.27
CA ASN A 77 6.75 5.56 8.88
C ASN A 77 6.79 6.59 7.75
N LEU A 78 5.83 6.53 6.82
CA LEU A 78 5.84 7.36 5.62
C LEU A 78 4.85 8.53 5.71
N GLY A 79 3.74 8.39 6.46
CA GLY A 79 2.63 9.34 6.44
C GLY A 79 1.63 9.06 5.32
N ALA A 80 0.35 9.30 5.60
CA ALA A 80 -0.77 8.97 4.69
C ALA A 80 -0.78 9.81 3.39
N ASP A 81 -0.18 11.00 3.40
CA ASP A 81 -0.14 11.92 2.26
C ASP A 81 1.11 11.75 1.39
N THR A 82 2.02 10.85 1.77
CA THR A 82 3.26 10.62 1.02
C THR A 82 2.97 10.22 -0.42
N ARG A 83 3.74 10.80 -1.33
CA ARG A 83 3.68 10.57 -2.77
C ARG A 83 5.05 10.21 -3.28
N PHE A 84 5.06 9.46 -4.36
CA PHE A 84 6.26 8.96 -4.99
C PHE A 84 6.36 9.56 -6.39
N THR A 85 7.50 10.16 -6.72
CA THR A 85 7.73 10.80 -8.03
C THR A 85 8.79 10.02 -8.79
N THR A 86 8.49 9.67 -10.03
CA THR A 86 9.45 9.11 -10.98
C THR A 86 9.62 10.08 -12.13
N SER A 87 10.86 10.45 -12.45
CA SER A 87 11.19 11.38 -13.54
C SER A 87 12.06 10.74 -14.61
N VAL A 88 12.01 11.33 -15.80
CA VAL A 88 12.94 11.06 -16.90
C VAL A 88 13.73 12.33 -17.17
N MET A 89 15.04 12.18 -17.16
CA MET A 89 16.01 13.25 -17.37
C MET A 89 16.66 13.09 -18.75
N LYS A 90 17.00 14.23 -19.34
CA LYS A 90 17.85 14.33 -20.52
C LYS A 90 19.29 13.97 -20.15
N MET A 91 19.99 13.35 -21.09
CA MET A 91 21.42 13.03 -20.99
C MET A 91 22.24 13.82 -22.02
N ALA A 92 23.55 13.67 -21.96
CA ALA A 92 24.46 14.31 -22.92
C ALA A 92 24.24 13.85 -24.38
N LYS A 93 23.84 12.60 -24.60
CA LYS A 93 23.57 12.04 -25.93
C LYS A 93 22.07 11.85 -26.12
N GLU A 94 21.61 12.03 -27.36
CA GLU A 94 20.19 11.94 -27.68
C GLU A 94 19.62 10.52 -27.56
N ASP A 95 20.46 9.49 -27.71
CA ASP A 95 20.09 8.08 -27.55
C ASP A 95 20.25 7.57 -26.11
N GLU A 96 20.46 8.48 -25.15
CA GLU A 96 20.63 8.17 -23.74
C GLU A 96 19.59 8.95 -22.93
N ILE A 97 18.95 8.29 -21.96
CA ILE A 97 18.07 8.92 -20.97
C ILE A 97 18.33 8.33 -19.59
N LEU A 98 17.99 9.10 -18.56
CA LEU A 98 18.05 8.66 -17.17
C LEU A 98 16.63 8.61 -16.58
N ILE A 99 16.26 7.52 -15.94
CA ILE A 99 15.05 7.42 -15.11
C ILE A 99 15.46 7.57 -13.64
N ARG A 100 14.92 8.57 -12.95
CA ARG A 100 15.04 8.69 -11.51
C ARG A 100 13.76 8.19 -10.86
N GLY A 101 13.79 6.97 -10.35
CA GLY A 101 12.68 6.36 -9.63
C GLY A 101 12.76 6.62 -8.13
N SER A 102 11.61 6.60 -7.47
CA SER A 102 11.50 6.71 -6.02
C SER A 102 11.08 5.39 -5.35
N LYS A 103 11.21 4.26 -6.05
CA LYS A 103 10.64 2.95 -5.69
C LYS A 103 9.16 3.05 -5.33
N ASP A 104 8.37 3.62 -6.25
CA ASP A 104 6.94 3.86 -6.08
C ASP A 104 6.14 2.54 -5.98
N PRO A 105 5.45 2.29 -4.85
CA PRO A 105 4.60 1.10 -4.68
C PRO A 105 3.46 1.00 -5.70
N PHE A 106 3.06 2.14 -6.29
CA PHE A 106 1.90 2.29 -7.16
C PHE A 106 2.25 2.62 -8.61
N LEU A 107 3.47 2.27 -9.02
CA LEU A 107 3.95 2.35 -10.39
C LEU A 107 3.70 1.05 -11.15
N THR A 108 3.25 1.16 -12.40
CA THR A 108 3.00 0.02 -13.28
C THR A 108 3.45 0.29 -14.70
N THR A 109 3.73 -0.77 -15.46
CA THR A 109 3.90 -0.70 -16.92
C THR A 109 2.62 -1.08 -17.67
N SER A 110 1.62 -1.63 -16.98
CA SER A 110 0.34 -2.02 -17.57
C SER A 110 -0.61 -0.83 -17.69
N ARG A 111 -1.07 -0.54 -18.90
CA ARG A 111 -2.08 0.51 -19.14
C ARG A 111 -3.42 0.13 -18.51
N ALA A 112 -3.84 -1.13 -18.60
CA ALA A 112 -5.10 -1.58 -18.00
C ALA A 112 -5.13 -1.40 -16.47
N ILE A 113 -4.01 -1.66 -15.79
CA ILE A 113 -3.89 -1.44 -14.33
C ILE A 113 -3.92 0.05 -14.00
N ALA A 114 -3.19 0.87 -14.78
CA ALA A 114 -3.19 2.32 -14.60
C ALA A 114 -4.58 2.92 -14.77
N ASP A 115 -5.29 2.54 -15.83
CA ASP A 115 -6.60 3.09 -16.16
C ASP A 115 -7.68 2.61 -15.17
N LYS A 116 -7.61 1.34 -14.71
CA LYS A 116 -8.61 0.76 -13.82
C LYS A 116 -8.44 1.20 -12.35
N TYR A 117 -7.20 1.25 -11.87
CA TYR A 117 -6.91 1.42 -10.43
C TYR A 117 -6.16 2.72 -10.12
N GLY A 118 -5.87 3.55 -11.13
CA GLY A 118 -5.22 4.87 -10.93
C GLY A 118 -3.71 4.82 -10.71
N HIS A 119 -3.07 3.66 -10.92
CA HIS A 119 -1.61 3.54 -10.86
C HIS A 119 -0.95 4.45 -11.93
N LYS A 120 0.26 4.94 -11.65
CA LYS A 120 1.00 5.70 -12.67
C LYS A 120 1.69 4.77 -13.65
N ASN A 121 1.66 5.13 -14.93
CA ASN A 121 2.17 4.28 -16.00
C ASN A 121 3.60 4.69 -16.41
N LEU A 122 4.60 3.87 -16.06
CA LEU A 122 6.01 4.11 -16.36
C LEU A 122 6.30 4.16 -17.86
N LEU A 123 5.60 3.34 -18.66
CA LEU A 123 5.79 3.33 -20.11
C LEU A 123 5.35 4.66 -20.76
N SER A 124 4.35 5.34 -20.19
CA SER A 124 3.91 6.66 -20.67
C SER A 124 4.99 7.72 -20.46
N LEU A 125 5.67 7.69 -19.31
CA LEU A 125 6.79 8.56 -19.00
C LEU A 125 7.96 8.30 -19.96
N LEU A 126 8.28 7.04 -20.23
CA LEU A 126 9.36 6.68 -21.13
C LEU A 126 9.12 7.14 -22.58
N ASN A 127 7.87 7.11 -23.05
CA ASN A 127 7.56 7.63 -24.39
C ASN A 127 7.83 9.14 -24.48
N LYS A 128 7.60 9.91 -23.39
CA LYS A 128 7.96 11.33 -23.34
C LYS A 128 9.47 11.54 -23.36
N GLY A 129 10.23 10.61 -22.76
CA GLY A 129 11.69 10.58 -22.80
C GLY A 129 12.31 10.23 -24.16
N ASN A 130 11.53 9.64 -25.07
CA ASN A 130 11.98 9.29 -26.42
C ASN A 130 11.08 9.96 -27.48
N PRO A 131 11.05 11.31 -27.55
CA PRO A 131 10.14 12.05 -28.42
C PRO A 131 10.41 11.77 -29.91
N ASN A 132 11.66 11.48 -30.27
CA ASN A 132 12.08 11.17 -31.64
C ASN A 132 11.86 9.70 -32.04
N ASN A 133 11.23 8.89 -31.18
CA ASN A 133 10.91 7.48 -31.44
C ASN A 133 12.14 6.64 -31.87
N LEU A 134 13.29 6.92 -31.26
CA LEU A 134 14.55 6.23 -31.50
C LEU A 134 14.36 4.72 -31.34
N LYS A 135 14.87 3.93 -32.29
CA LYS A 135 14.77 2.46 -32.28
C LYS A 135 15.84 1.79 -31.42
N ARG A 136 16.82 2.55 -30.97
CA ARG A 136 17.88 2.12 -30.07
C ARG A 136 18.11 3.21 -29.04
N ILE A 137 18.09 2.85 -27.76
CA ILE A 137 18.24 3.80 -26.66
C ILE A 137 18.95 3.10 -25.49
N LYS A 138 19.78 3.83 -24.75
CA LYS A 138 20.29 3.40 -23.44
C LYS A 138 19.51 4.13 -22.36
N ILE A 139 19.06 3.37 -21.39
CA ILE A 139 18.26 3.85 -20.27
C ILE A 139 19.07 3.61 -19.02
N PHE A 140 19.66 4.68 -18.50
CA PHE A 140 20.23 4.69 -17.16
C PHE A 140 19.07 4.79 -16.17
N TYR A 141 19.16 4.14 -15.02
CA TYR A 141 18.09 4.22 -14.03
C TYR A 141 18.59 4.05 -12.59
N GLU A 142 17.88 4.70 -11.68
CA GLU A 142 17.94 4.44 -10.24
C GLU A 142 16.53 4.28 -9.68
N GLY A 143 16.42 3.64 -8.51
CA GLY A 143 15.19 3.65 -7.72
C GLY A 143 13.96 3.02 -8.39
N LEU A 144 14.15 2.04 -9.28
CA LEU A 144 13.07 1.19 -9.82
C LEU A 144 13.14 -0.21 -9.22
N TYR A 145 12.00 -0.89 -9.10
CA TYR A 145 12.03 -2.31 -8.75
C TYR A 145 12.51 -3.15 -9.94
N PRO A 146 13.26 -4.26 -9.71
CA PRO A 146 13.74 -5.12 -10.79
C PRO A 146 12.63 -5.61 -11.73
N LYS A 147 11.44 -5.88 -11.17
CA LYS A 147 10.27 -6.29 -11.95
C LYS A 147 9.76 -5.19 -12.90
N ASP A 148 9.86 -3.92 -12.50
CA ASP A 148 9.47 -2.79 -13.35
C ASP A 148 10.42 -2.66 -14.54
N VAL A 149 11.74 -2.77 -14.29
CA VAL A 149 12.78 -2.76 -15.34
C VAL A 149 12.56 -3.91 -16.32
N TYR A 150 12.32 -5.11 -15.80
CA TYR A 150 11.99 -6.28 -16.62
C TYR A 150 10.75 -6.03 -17.48
N ASN A 151 9.63 -5.62 -16.87
CA ASN A 151 8.39 -5.39 -17.60
C ASN A 151 8.53 -4.26 -18.64
N LEU A 152 9.33 -3.23 -18.33
CA LEU A 152 9.62 -2.13 -19.24
C LEU A 152 10.46 -2.61 -20.43
N SER A 153 11.43 -3.49 -20.22
CA SER A 153 12.22 -4.11 -21.29
C SER A 153 11.34 -4.91 -22.27
N VAL A 154 10.37 -5.65 -21.73
CA VAL A 154 9.37 -6.40 -22.52
C VAL A 154 8.48 -5.43 -23.31
N ALA A 155 7.96 -4.39 -22.66
CA ALA A 155 7.13 -3.39 -23.31
C ALA A 155 7.86 -2.65 -24.45
N MET A 156 9.14 -2.33 -24.26
CA MET A 156 9.98 -1.68 -25.27
C MET A 156 10.25 -2.60 -26.47
N LYS A 157 10.53 -3.88 -26.21
CA LYS A 157 10.69 -4.90 -27.26
C LYS A 157 9.41 -5.03 -28.10
N ASN A 158 8.23 -5.05 -27.46
CA ASN A 158 6.95 -5.11 -28.15
C ASN A 158 6.71 -3.88 -29.04
N LYS A 159 7.27 -2.72 -28.67
CA LYS A 159 7.27 -1.49 -29.50
C LYS A 159 8.38 -1.44 -30.55
N LYS A 160 9.13 -2.53 -30.75
CA LYS A 160 10.29 -2.61 -31.66
C LYS A 160 11.40 -1.60 -31.32
N VAL A 161 11.56 -1.26 -30.04
CA VAL A 161 12.66 -0.42 -29.54
C VAL A 161 13.67 -1.28 -28.80
N LYS A 162 14.94 -1.26 -29.23
CA LYS A 162 16.06 -1.91 -28.57
C LYS A 162 16.57 -1.03 -27.44
N ALA A 163 16.14 -1.31 -26.21
CA ALA A 163 16.58 -0.59 -25.02
C ALA A 163 17.65 -1.38 -24.25
N LYS A 164 18.76 -0.73 -23.89
CA LYS A 164 19.75 -1.25 -22.94
C LYS A 164 19.54 -0.56 -21.59
N PHE A 165 19.27 -1.33 -20.54
CA PHE A 165 19.10 -0.80 -19.19
C PHE A 165 20.40 -0.87 -18.40
N ILE A 166 20.76 0.20 -17.71
CA ILE A 166 21.99 0.34 -16.92
C ILE A 166 21.61 0.95 -15.57
N GLU A 167 21.79 0.21 -14.49
CA GLU A 167 21.57 0.73 -13.15
C GLU A 167 22.72 1.67 -12.76
N VAL A 168 22.40 2.77 -12.09
CA VAL A 168 23.36 3.76 -11.59
C VAL A 168 23.07 4.09 -10.13
N SER A 169 24.10 4.51 -9.39
CA SER A 169 23.92 5.06 -8.05
C SER A 169 23.33 6.46 -8.11
N SER A 170 22.80 6.97 -6.98
CA SER A 170 22.25 8.33 -6.92
C SER A 170 23.29 9.41 -7.21
N GLY A 171 24.52 9.25 -6.73
CA GLY A 171 25.62 10.18 -7.07
C GLY A 171 25.92 10.18 -8.57
N GLN A 172 25.97 9.01 -9.21
CA GLN A 172 26.13 8.93 -10.66
C GLN A 172 24.95 9.53 -11.42
N ALA A 173 23.72 9.31 -10.94
CA ALA A 173 22.51 9.88 -11.52
C ALA A 173 22.53 11.42 -11.48
N ASP A 174 23.00 12.00 -10.37
CA ASP A 174 23.17 13.46 -10.22
C ASP A 174 24.25 14.02 -11.17
N GLU A 175 25.33 13.27 -11.43
CA GLU A 175 26.39 13.69 -12.35
C GLU A 175 25.98 13.63 -13.84
N ILE A 176 25.23 12.58 -14.23
CA ILE A 176 24.92 12.32 -15.65
C ILE A 176 23.60 12.95 -16.11
N GLY A 177 22.66 13.17 -15.18
CA GLY A 177 21.37 13.79 -15.44
C GLY A 177 21.49 15.28 -15.70
N LYS A 178 20.80 15.78 -16.74
CA LYS A 178 20.75 17.21 -17.07
C LYS A 178 19.38 17.79 -16.73
N ASP A 179 18.58 18.09 -17.73
CA ASP A 179 17.26 18.69 -17.57
C ASP A 179 16.18 17.61 -17.39
N GLU A 180 15.20 17.86 -16.53
CA GLU A 180 14.01 17.01 -16.47
C GLU A 180 13.19 17.16 -17.76
N ILE A 181 12.87 16.02 -18.38
CA ILE A 181 11.99 15.96 -19.57
C ILE A 181 10.53 15.85 -19.12
N ALA A 182 10.28 14.97 -18.17
CA ALA A 182 8.94 14.74 -17.63
C ALA A 182 9.02 14.01 -16.28
N SER A 183 7.95 14.13 -15.50
CA SER A 183 7.75 13.35 -14.27
C SER A 183 6.32 12.86 -14.14
N ILE A 184 6.14 11.83 -13.32
CA ILE A 184 4.85 11.33 -12.85
C ILE A 184 4.91 11.18 -11.33
N THR A 185 3.89 11.70 -10.65
CA THR A 185 3.73 11.59 -9.19
C THR A 185 2.51 10.74 -8.88
N SER A 186 2.66 9.77 -7.98
CA SER A 186 1.59 8.86 -7.60
C SER A 186 0.46 9.53 -6.80
N ALA A 187 -0.64 8.79 -6.68
CA ALA A 187 -1.68 9.07 -5.69
C ALA A 187 -1.08 9.03 -4.27
N PRO A 188 -1.69 9.68 -3.26
CA PRO A 188 -1.14 9.65 -1.92
C PRO A 188 -1.18 8.22 -1.36
N LEU A 189 -0.30 7.92 -0.41
CA LEU A 189 -0.16 6.60 0.21
C LEU A 189 -1.50 6.07 0.75
N SER A 190 -2.36 6.93 1.28
CA SER A 190 -3.74 6.58 1.68
C SER A 190 -4.54 5.87 0.59
N LYS A 191 -4.40 6.27 -0.69
CA LYS A 191 -5.04 5.59 -1.83
C LYS A 191 -4.39 4.24 -2.16
N MET A 192 -3.09 4.11 -1.91
CA MET A 192 -2.39 2.82 -2.03
C MET A 192 -2.86 1.83 -0.96
N ILE A 193 -3.09 2.32 0.28
CA ILE A 193 -3.65 1.52 1.37
C ILE A 193 -5.10 1.12 1.08
N GLU A 194 -5.91 2.03 0.54
CA GLU A 194 -7.28 1.71 0.10
C GLU A 194 -7.26 0.58 -0.94
N HIS A 195 -6.40 0.68 -1.96
CA HIS A 195 -6.25 -0.39 -2.96
C HIS A 195 -5.76 -1.71 -2.36
N LEU A 196 -4.74 -1.64 -1.50
CA LEU A 196 -4.17 -2.80 -0.80
C LEU A 196 -5.25 -3.57 -0.01
N THR A 197 -6.08 -2.84 0.73
CA THR A 197 -7.10 -3.42 1.61
C THR A 197 -8.32 -3.90 0.83
N LEU A 198 -8.70 -3.21 -0.24
CA LEU A 198 -9.84 -3.58 -1.09
C LEU A 198 -9.55 -4.80 -1.98
N TRP A 199 -8.37 -4.82 -2.61
CA TRP A 199 -8.01 -5.83 -3.62
C TRP A 199 -7.06 -6.91 -3.10
N SER A 200 -6.57 -6.78 -1.87
CA SER A 200 -5.57 -7.68 -1.28
C SER A 200 -4.32 -7.83 -2.17
N ASP A 201 -3.90 -6.73 -2.80
CA ASP A 201 -2.81 -6.71 -3.79
C ASP A 201 -1.45 -7.01 -3.13
N ASN A 202 -0.88 -8.19 -3.42
CA ASN A 202 0.39 -8.62 -2.85
C ASN A 202 1.56 -7.72 -3.27
N LEU A 203 1.58 -7.26 -4.53
CA LEU A 203 2.69 -6.47 -5.04
C LEU A 203 2.74 -5.11 -4.33
N VAL A 204 1.58 -4.48 -4.16
CA VAL A 204 1.47 -3.20 -3.43
C VAL A 204 1.83 -3.40 -1.96
N ALA A 205 1.42 -4.52 -1.35
CA ALA A 205 1.79 -4.86 0.03
C ALA A 205 3.31 -4.92 0.23
N ASP A 206 3.99 -5.73 -0.59
CA ASP A 206 5.43 -5.96 -0.47
C ASP A 206 6.22 -4.66 -0.68
N ARG A 207 5.80 -3.84 -1.65
CA ARG A 207 6.44 -2.55 -1.94
C ARG A 207 6.20 -1.51 -0.85
N LEU A 208 5.02 -1.48 -0.24
CA LEU A 208 4.76 -0.61 0.92
C LEU A 208 5.59 -1.03 2.13
N ALA A 209 5.75 -2.33 2.37
CA ALA A 209 6.64 -2.85 3.41
C ALA A 209 8.10 -2.47 3.15
N ASP A 210 8.61 -2.64 1.92
CA ASP A 210 9.94 -2.20 1.51
C ASP A 210 10.12 -0.67 1.68
N ALA A 211 9.14 0.12 1.28
CA ALA A 211 9.19 1.57 1.45
C ALA A 211 9.25 1.98 2.92
N ALA A 212 8.46 1.33 3.78
CA ALA A 212 8.49 1.59 5.21
C ALA A 212 9.83 1.16 5.85
N ALA A 213 10.36 0.00 5.48
CA ALA A 213 11.65 -0.49 5.97
C ALA A 213 12.80 0.45 5.62
N ARG A 214 12.88 0.89 4.35
CA ARG A 214 13.88 1.87 3.89
C ARG A 214 13.78 3.19 4.64
N LYS A 215 12.56 3.64 4.95
CA LYS A 215 12.36 4.88 5.71
C LYS A 215 12.76 4.74 7.18
N ALA A 216 12.58 3.55 7.75
CA ALA A 216 12.97 3.22 9.12
C ALA A 216 14.49 3.01 9.30
N GLY A 217 15.27 2.95 8.21
CA GLY A 217 16.71 2.78 8.26
C GLY A 217 17.20 1.32 8.30
N ASN A 218 16.35 0.37 7.88
CA ASN A 218 16.72 -1.04 7.70
C ASN A 218 17.02 -1.36 6.24
#